data_AF-A0A654M4C8-F1
#
_entry.id   AF-A0A654M4C8-F1
#
_cell.length_a   1.000
_cell.length_b   1.000
_cell.length_c   1.000
_cell.angle_alpha   90.00
_cell.angle_beta   90.00
_cell.angle_gamma   90.00
#
_symmetry.space_group_name_H-M   'P 1'
#
loop_
_entity.id
_entity.type
_entity.pdbx_description
1 polymer ?
#
loop_
_entity_poly.entity_id
_entity_poly.type
_entity_poly.pdbx_seq_one_letter_code
_entity_poly.pdbx_strand_id
1 'polypeptide(L)'
;MTNLKNLYLYQLGLDKPYLTRITSICIALLAFFYVFFVSSFFNLNVYVLENRVMYDVTIVNSFYIIDKNFDTLVLGILISVLTLLVFKKRLNIAISICIVSLFLYSYLVNDEVIPNLIIIPSFPIFFFLYFLNSFYNVKILSKFNSITLSCTYFSIILIILCAYSLGLSFLKIIGYLELKEQIQDYAYNFFVIISRFSPFIVILISIAIFINIVVNYLKKKPRITKIISTKIGNFATYQPDSGSILDPRLILILILSFSVLLPIIPQLPTINPDNRYVGVDTFWYVNWTGSFENNDPLELLNNAFNQQSHGDRPLSLFIIFIFSKILPFSTVDAIDNMPIILSPILTLVIYFLTREITNNIKISLLVTFFSTLSYQVLIGIYAGFYANWLGLIFGNISLIYLLRYLKSYKRVHFALFVILITTLVFVHVYTWSIYIITILIFSLISLKLKIVPKRPILLILLTIGLTISIDVVKDVMIGSSGGVQEDIKLTNEFIGVNNLFILLKNIYESVLISHGGIFGNGLVLLVVLLFSIFYLNLRKLPDLLMLSFFSLLIVPIFLGYWNIQVRVLYDIPFQIPFAIALYYLVSATRNTYLLWAFIMLQTSIGIRTLVNFYLIES
;
A
#
# COMPACT_ATOMS: atom_id res chain seq x y z
N MET A 1 8.60 -0.59 33.46
CA MET A 1 7.46 0.33 33.20
C MET A 1 7.82 1.82 33.32
N THR A 2 8.68 2.25 34.26
CA THR A 2 9.12 3.65 34.42
C THR A 2 9.73 4.28 33.15
N ASN A 3 10.55 3.54 32.40
CA ASN A 3 11.14 4.03 31.13
C ASN A 3 10.12 4.25 30.00
N LEU A 4 9.04 3.45 29.94
CA LEU A 4 7.99 3.61 28.92
C LEU A 4 7.15 4.85 29.17
N LYS A 5 6.75 5.09 30.43
CA LYS A 5 6.00 6.31 30.81
C LYS A 5 6.79 7.58 30.47
N ASN A 6 8.09 7.60 30.77
CA ASN A 6 8.96 8.73 30.43
C ASN A 6 9.11 8.93 28.91
N LEU A 7 9.12 7.85 28.12
CA LEU A 7 9.15 7.93 26.66
C LEU A 7 7.87 8.57 26.09
N TYR A 8 6.69 8.19 26.56
CA TYR A 8 5.43 8.79 26.10
C TYR A 8 5.31 10.26 26.47
N LEU A 9 5.67 10.63 27.71
CA LEU A 9 5.67 12.02 28.17
C LEU A 9 6.65 12.89 27.35
N TYR A 10 7.81 12.32 27.00
CA TYR A 10 8.79 12.95 26.12
C TYR A 10 8.26 13.12 24.68
N GLN A 11 7.57 12.11 24.12
CA GLN A 11 6.98 12.21 22.78
C GLN A 11 5.86 13.24 22.70
N LEU A 12 5.09 13.43 23.77
CA LEU A 12 4.09 14.50 23.89
C LEU A 12 4.73 15.90 24.03
N GLY A 13 6.06 15.97 24.08
CA GLY A 13 6.81 17.21 24.15
C GLY A 13 6.66 17.94 25.48
N LEU A 14 6.37 17.22 26.58
CA LEU A 14 6.25 17.85 27.91
C LEU A 14 7.58 18.42 28.41
N ASP A 15 8.70 17.93 27.89
CA ASP A 15 10.04 18.49 28.08
C ASP A 15 10.29 19.76 27.24
N LYS A 16 9.42 20.06 26.26
CA LYS A 16 9.57 21.21 25.37
C LYS A 16 8.87 22.45 25.92
N PRO A 17 9.37 23.66 25.58
CA PRO A 17 8.71 24.91 25.92
C PRO A 17 7.24 24.91 25.47
N TYR A 18 6.37 25.53 26.26
CA TYR A 18 4.93 25.64 25.97
C TYR A 18 4.66 26.18 24.55
N LEU A 19 5.47 27.14 24.11
CA LEU A 19 5.38 27.73 22.78
C LEU A 19 5.62 26.73 21.64
N THR A 20 6.55 25.79 21.83
CA THR A 20 6.86 24.73 20.84
C THR A 20 5.70 23.73 20.76
N ARG A 21 5.05 23.44 21.87
CA ARG A 21 3.84 22.61 21.90
C ARG A 21 2.68 23.26 21.16
N ILE A 22 2.37 24.52 21.48
CA ILE A 22 1.29 25.26 20.79
C ILE A 22 1.54 25.33 19.29
N THR A 23 2.74 25.77 18.87
CA THR A 23 3.07 25.84 17.43
C THR A 23 2.90 24.49 16.75
N SER A 24 3.34 23.41 17.40
CA SER A 24 3.21 22.06 16.85
C SER A 24 1.75 21.60 16.72
N ILE A 25 0.91 21.92 17.71
CA ILE A 25 -0.55 21.66 17.68
C ILE A 25 -1.20 22.48 16.56
N CYS A 26 -0.90 23.77 16.46
CA CYS A 26 -1.45 24.64 15.43
C CYS A 26 -1.09 24.16 14.02
N ILE A 27 0.13 23.64 13.79
CA ILE A 27 0.52 23.07 12.49
C ILE A 27 -0.24 21.79 12.20
N ALA A 28 -0.40 20.91 13.20
CA ALA A 28 -1.14 19.67 13.02
C ALA A 28 -2.61 19.93 12.68
N LEU A 29 -3.25 20.86 13.39
CA LEU A 29 -4.62 21.31 13.09
C LEU A 29 -4.70 22.01 11.74
N LEU A 30 -3.75 22.91 11.43
CA LEU A 30 -3.70 23.59 10.14
C LEU A 30 -3.60 22.57 9.00
N ALA A 31 -2.69 21.60 9.10
CA ALA A 31 -2.54 20.54 8.10
C ALA A 31 -3.83 19.73 7.92
N PHE A 32 -4.51 19.39 9.02
CA PHE A 32 -5.76 18.66 8.98
C PHE A 32 -6.86 19.44 8.26
N PHE A 33 -7.20 20.65 8.72
CA PHE A 33 -8.24 21.49 8.10
C PHE A 33 -7.88 21.88 6.66
N TYR A 34 -6.60 22.11 6.37
CA TYR A 34 -6.14 22.52 5.05
C TYR A 34 -6.38 21.45 3.98
N VAL A 35 -6.22 20.16 4.31
CA VAL A 35 -6.48 19.06 3.36
C VAL A 35 -7.93 19.08 2.91
N PHE A 36 -8.87 19.25 3.84
CA PHE A 36 -10.30 19.35 3.55
C PHE A 36 -10.67 20.61 2.77
N PHE A 37 -10.16 21.76 3.22
CA PHE A 37 -10.40 23.05 2.56
C PHE A 37 -9.90 23.06 1.12
N VAL A 38 -8.67 22.63 0.86
CA VAL A 38 -8.09 22.60 -0.50
C VAL A 38 -8.86 21.66 -1.41
N SER A 39 -9.29 20.51 -0.88
CA SER A 39 -10.04 19.53 -1.65
C SER A 39 -11.40 20.08 -2.09
N SER A 40 -12.11 20.75 -1.17
CA SER A 40 -13.36 21.45 -1.46
C SER A 40 -13.14 22.64 -2.40
N PHE A 41 -12.08 23.43 -2.21
CA PHE A 41 -11.78 24.61 -3.05
C PHE A 41 -11.54 24.23 -4.51
N PHE A 42 -10.79 23.16 -4.76
CA PHE A 42 -10.53 22.68 -6.13
C PHE A 42 -11.62 21.77 -6.69
N ASN A 43 -12.73 21.55 -5.95
CA ASN A 43 -13.79 20.59 -6.29
C ASN A 43 -13.19 19.25 -6.77
N LEU A 44 -12.29 18.68 -5.98
CA LEU A 44 -11.62 17.45 -6.37
C LEU A 44 -12.67 16.35 -6.63
N ASN A 45 -12.50 15.59 -7.71
CA ASN A 45 -13.31 14.39 -7.94
C ASN A 45 -12.69 13.24 -7.18
N VAL A 46 -13.47 12.58 -6.35
CA VAL A 46 -13.04 11.42 -5.58
C VAL A 46 -13.86 10.19 -5.93
N TYR A 47 -13.22 9.03 -5.80
CA TYR A 47 -13.84 7.75 -6.05
C TYR A 47 -14.11 7.05 -4.73
N VAL A 48 -15.39 6.79 -4.45
CA VAL A 48 -15.84 6.16 -3.20
C VAL A 48 -16.35 4.77 -3.52
N LEU A 49 -15.83 3.77 -2.81
CA LEU A 49 -16.36 2.41 -2.83
C LEU A 49 -17.55 2.30 -1.88
N GLU A 50 -18.72 2.08 -2.44
CA GLU A 50 -19.95 1.83 -1.70
C GLU A 50 -20.74 0.73 -2.41
N ASN A 51 -21.28 -0.22 -1.64
CA ASN A 51 -22.07 -1.33 -2.18
C ASN A 51 -21.40 -2.06 -3.37
N ARG A 52 -20.08 -2.32 -3.25
CA ARG A 52 -19.22 -2.93 -4.27
C ARG A 52 -19.02 -2.12 -5.56
N VAL A 53 -19.63 -0.94 -5.68
CA VAL A 53 -19.57 -0.04 -6.84
C VAL A 53 -18.69 1.17 -6.54
N MET A 54 -17.91 1.59 -7.53
CA MET A 54 -17.15 2.84 -7.46
C MET A 54 -17.99 4.00 -7.98
N TYR A 55 -18.28 4.95 -7.09
CA TYR A 55 -18.97 6.18 -7.45
C TYR A 55 -17.97 7.32 -7.65
N ASP A 56 -18.08 8.03 -8.76
CA ASP A 56 -17.40 9.31 -8.96
C ASP A 56 -18.22 10.40 -8.28
N VAL A 57 -17.73 10.86 -7.14
CA VAL A 57 -18.40 11.88 -6.33
C VAL A 57 -17.63 13.18 -6.52
N THR A 58 -18.28 14.15 -7.15
CA THR A 58 -17.78 15.52 -7.20
C THR A 58 -18.03 16.18 -5.85
N ILE A 59 -16.96 16.60 -5.19
CA ILE A 59 -17.02 17.16 -3.84
C ILE A 59 -17.41 18.62 -3.97
N VAL A 60 -18.71 18.90 -4.11
CA VAL A 60 -19.21 20.26 -4.02
C VAL A 60 -19.78 20.45 -2.61
N ASN A 61 -19.11 21.29 -1.82
CA ASN A 61 -19.49 21.68 -0.44
C ASN A 61 -19.57 20.56 0.62
N SER A 62 -19.16 19.32 0.33
CA SER A 62 -19.37 18.16 1.22
C SER A 62 -18.21 17.80 2.16
N PHE A 63 -17.04 18.44 2.01
CA PHE A 63 -15.84 18.11 2.80
C PHE A 63 -15.34 19.21 3.72
N TYR A 64 -16.13 20.26 3.98
CA TYR A 64 -15.88 21.03 5.18
C TYR A 64 -16.10 20.15 6.42
N ILE A 65 -15.28 20.35 7.45
CA ILE A 65 -15.36 19.59 8.70
C ILE A 65 -16.66 19.94 9.39
N ILE A 66 -16.97 21.23 9.55
CA ILE A 66 -18.27 21.65 10.09
C ILE A 66 -19.07 22.37 9.00
N ASP A 67 -18.56 23.51 8.55
CA ASP A 67 -19.10 24.26 7.43
C ASP A 67 -18.01 25.16 6.86
N LYS A 68 -18.25 25.71 5.67
CA LYS A 68 -17.28 26.53 4.94
C LYS A 68 -16.81 27.75 5.74
N ASN A 69 -17.74 28.45 6.39
CA ASN A 69 -17.44 29.69 7.10
C ASN A 69 -16.70 29.41 8.40
N PHE A 70 -17.09 28.35 9.12
CA PHE A 70 -16.40 27.92 10.32
C PHE A 70 -14.97 27.44 10.03
N ASP A 71 -14.79 26.57 9.04
CA ASP A 71 -13.47 26.04 8.67
C ASP A 71 -12.52 27.14 8.18
N THR A 72 -13.00 28.08 7.37
CA THR A 72 -12.21 29.23 6.91
C THR A 72 -11.81 30.13 8.08
N LEU A 73 -12.70 30.37 9.05
CA LEU A 73 -12.40 31.11 10.27
C LEU A 73 -11.35 30.40 11.13
N VAL A 74 -11.49 29.07 11.32
CA VAL A 74 -10.50 28.27 12.06
C VAL A 74 -9.13 28.34 11.38
N LEU A 75 -9.08 28.18 10.06
CA LEU A 75 -7.84 28.31 9.28
C LEU A 75 -7.23 29.71 9.42
N GLY A 76 -8.03 30.76 9.32
CA GLY A 76 -7.58 32.14 9.51
C GLY A 76 -6.98 32.38 10.90
N ILE A 77 -7.62 31.87 11.96
CA ILE A 77 -7.10 31.93 13.32
C ILE A 77 -5.77 31.16 13.43
N LEU A 78 -5.70 29.93 12.91
CA LEU A 78 -4.50 29.10 12.97
C LEU A 78 -3.32 29.75 12.23
N ILE A 79 -3.55 30.29 11.03
CA ILE A 79 -2.54 31.02 10.24
C ILE A 79 -2.08 32.27 11.00
N SER A 80 -3.01 33.02 11.60
CA SER A 80 -2.69 34.24 12.37
C SER A 80 -1.88 33.93 13.63
N VAL A 81 -2.24 32.88 14.36
CA VAL A 81 -1.47 32.40 15.52
C VAL A 81 -0.10 31.92 15.06
N LEU A 82 -0.01 31.12 13.99
CA LEU A 82 1.28 30.63 13.49
C LEU A 82 2.18 31.76 13.04
N THR A 83 1.69 32.73 12.27
CA THR A 83 2.48 33.91 11.89
C THR A 83 3.03 34.65 13.12
N LEU A 84 2.20 34.82 14.16
CA LEU A 84 2.57 35.49 15.41
C LEU A 84 3.68 34.72 16.15
N LEU A 85 3.56 33.39 16.21
CA LEU A 85 4.47 32.54 16.96
C LEU A 85 5.83 32.31 16.26
N VAL A 86 5.85 32.37 14.93
CA VAL A 86 6.95 31.87 14.11
C VAL A 86 7.93 32.98 13.67
N PHE A 87 7.41 34.15 13.31
CA PHE A 87 8.21 35.27 12.81
C PHE A 87 8.79 36.15 13.94
N LYS A 88 9.75 37.04 13.61
CA LYS A 88 10.41 37.94 14.58
C LYS A 88 9.48 39.08 15.06
N LYS A 89 9.69 39.51 16.31
CA LYS A 89 8.77 40.27 17.20
C LYS A 89 8.06 41.53 16.69
N ARG A 90 8.57 42.26 15.69
CA ARG A 90 7.87 43.49 15.19
C ARG A 90 7.08 43.24 13.92
N LEU A 91 7.58 42.40 13.02
CA LEU A 91 6.94 42.10 11.74
C LEU A 91 5.78 41.10 11.91
N ASN A 92 5.91 40.16 12.84
CA ASN A 92 4.90 39.13 13.11
C ASN A 92 3.55 39.72 13.58
N ILE A 93 3.56 40.67 14.51
CA ILE A 93 2.35 41.29 15.04
C ILE A 93 1.59 42.02 13.93
N ALA A 94 2.29 42.81 13.11
CA ALA A 94 1.68 43.53 12.00
C ALA A 94 1.07 42.59 10.96
N ILE A 95 1.79 41.53 10.57
CA ILE A 95 1.28 40.52 9.63
C ILE A 95 0.06 39.79 10.22
N SER A 96 0.13 39.35 11.47
CA SER A 96 -0.98 38.64 12.11
C SER A 96 -2.23 39.52 12.25
N ILE A 97 -2.07 40.80 12.66
CA ILE A 97 -3.19 41.75 12.70
C ILE A 97 -3.76 41.94 11.30
N CYS A 98 -2.93 42.13 10.29
CA CYS A 98 -3.38 42.28 8.90
C CYS A 98 -4.18 41.06 8.42
N ILE A 99 -3.69 39.84 8.69
CA ILE A 99 -4.41 38.60 8.36
C ILE A 99 -5.75 38.56 9.08
N VAL A 100 -5.80 38.75 10.40
CA VAL A 100 -7.05 38.75 11.17
C VAL A 100 -8.03 39.82 10.65
N SER A 101 -7.55 41.03 10.37
CA SER A 101 -8.38 42.11 9.81
C SER A 101 -8.95 41.76 8.44
N LEU A 102 -8.16 41.12 7.57
CA LEU A 102 -8.63 40.66 6.25
C LEU A 102 -9.68 39.55 6.38
N PHE A 103 -9.50 38.60 7.31
CA PHE A 103 -10.50 37.57 7.58
C PHE A 103 -11.79 38.14 8.16
N LEU A 104 -11.70 39.07 9.11
CA LEU A 104 -12.86 39.75 9.68
C LEU A 104 -13.58 40.60 8.63
N TYR A 105 -12.85 41.32 7.79
CA TYR A 105 -13.41 42.10 6.70
C TYR A 105 -14.14 41.19 5.70
N SER A 106 -13.50 40.10 5.26
CA SER A 106 -14.11 39.11 4.38
C SER A 106 -15.40 38.53 4.99
N TYR A 107 -15.37 38.17 6.28
CA TYR A 107 -16.55 37.63 6.97
C TYR A 107 -17.70 38.63 7.02
N LEU A 108 -17.41 39.92 7.27
CA LEU A 108 -18.42 40.98 7.31
C LEU A 108 -19.01 41.29 5.92
N VAL A 109 -18.19 41.19 4.87
CA VAL A 109 -18.61 41.48 3.48
C VAL A 109 -19.15 40.23 2.78
N ASN A 110 -19.04 39.05 3.40
CA ASN A 110 -19.35 37.76 2.80
C ASN A 110 -18.55 37.51 1.50
N ASP A 111 -17.30 37.98 1.44
CA ASP A 111 -16.40 37.80 0.30
C ASP A 111 -15.49 36.59 0.50
N GLU A 112 -15.66 35.57 -0.33
CA GLU A 112 -14.90 34.32 -0.27
C GLU A 112 -13.52 34.41 -0.92
N VAL A 113 -13.28 35.40 -1.79
CA VAL A 113 -12.04 35.48 -2.57
C VAL A 113 -10.85 35.79 -1.67
N ILE A 114 -11.02 36.72 -0.74
CA ILE A 114 -9.95 37.18 0.16
C ILE A 114 -9.41 36.04 1.05
N PRO A 115 -10.24 35.27 1.81
CA PRO A 115 -9.76 34.14 2.60
C PRO A 115 -9.06 33.10 1.73
N ASN A 116 -9.62 32.78 0.56
CA ASN A 116 -9.05 31.76 -0.31
C ASN A 116 -7.65 32.17 -0.80
N LEU A 117 -7.45 33.43 -1.18
CA LEU A 117 -6.15 33.99 -1.56
C LEU A 117 -5.11 33.94 -0.44
N ILE A 118 -5.55 33.98 0.83
CA ILE A 118 -4.64 33.89 1.99
C ILE A 118 -4.38 32.42 2.35
N ILE A 119 -5.43 31.60 2.46
CA ILE A 119 -5.35 30.23 2.96
C ILE A 119 -4.54 29.36 2.00
N ILE A 120 -4.86 29.36 0.70
CA ILE A 120 -4.26 28.44 -0.29
C ILE A 120 -2.72 28.52 -0.29
N PRO A 121 -2.07 29.69 -0.39
CA PRO A 121 -0.63 29.77 -0.37
C PRO A 121 -0.03 29.63 1.03
N SER A 122 -0.78 29.88 2.10
CA SER A 122 -0.23 29.92 3.47
C SER A 122 0.45 28.62 3.88
N PHE A 123 -0.20 27.46 3.72
CA PHE A 123 0.35 26.18 4.15
C PHE A 123 1.58 25.76 3.34
N PRO A 124 1.59 25.83 1.99
CA PRO A 124 2.80 25.61 1.19
C PRO A 124 3.94 26.53 1.58
N ILE A 125 3.67 27.83 1.84
CA ILE A 125 4.68 28.79 2.27
C ILE A 125 5.23 28.41 3.65
N PHE A 126 4.36 28.12 4.63
CA PHE A 126 4.81 27.69 5.95
C PHE A 126 5.60 26.40 5.88
N PHE A 127 5.13 25.41 5.13
CA PHE A 127 5.82 24.14 4.93
C PHE A 127 7.18 24.34 4.25
N PHE A 128 7.27 25.19 3.24
CA PHE A 128 8.52 25.53 2.54
C PHE A 128 9.51 26.27 3.44
N LEU A 129 9.08 27.33 4.12
CA LEU A 129 9.91 28.07 5.08
C LEU A 129 10.38 27.15 6.20
N TYR A 130 9.51 26.24 6.63
CA TYR A 130 9.83 25.26 7.64
C TYR A 130 10.85 24.22 7.18
N PHE A 131 10.68 23.71 5.96
CA PHE A 131 11.64 22.83 5.30
C PHE A 131 13.00 23.53 5.16
N LEU A 132 13.03 24.78 4.69
CA LEU A 132 14.26 25.58 4.60
C LEU A 132 14.95 25.75 5.96
N ASN A 133 14.19 26.09 7.00
CA ASN A 133 14.74 26.24 8.35
C ASN A 133 15.32 24.92 8.87
N SER A 134 14.63 23.80 8.63
CA SER A 134 15.09 22.46 9.05
C SER A 134 16.32 21.99 8.29
N PHE A 135 16.38 22.15 6.97
CA PHE A 135 17.45 21.59 6.14
C PHE A 135 18.66 22.51 6.01
N TYR A 136 18.47 23.82 5.98
CA TYR A 136 19.53 24.79 5.71
C TYR A 136 19.94 25.62 6.93
N ASN A 137 19.38 25.34 8.12
CA ASN A 137 19.61 26.10 9.35
C ASN A 137 19.46 27.62 9.16
N VAL A 138 18.64 28.04 8.19
CA VAL A 138 18.39 29.45 7.93
C VAL A 138 17.52 29.92 9.08
N LYS A 139 18.09 30.64 10.06
CA LYS A 139 17.45 31.13 11.29
C LYS A 139 16.34 32.19 11.03
N ILE A 140 15.58 32.06 9.95
CA ILE A 140 14.36 32.83 9.67
C ILE A 140 13.32 32.52 10.75
N LEU A 141 13.15 31.25 11.13
CA LEU A 141 12.17 30.84 12.14
C LEU A 141 12.88 30.67 13.49
N SER A 142 12.75 31.68 14.35
CA SER A 142 13.53 31.79 15.60
C SER A 142 13.22 30.71 16.66
N LYS A 143 12.13 29.96 16.52
CA LYS A 143 11.53 29.14 17.60
C LYS A 143 11.06 27.74 17.18
N PHE A 144 11.38 27.32 15.96
CA PHE A 144 10.76 26.17 15.31
C PHE A 144 11.67 24.94 15.34
N ASN A 145 11.56 24.11 16.38
CA ASN A 145 12.55 23.05 16.63
C ASN A 145 12.06 21.59 16.59
N SER A 146 10.79 21.25 16.33
CA SER A 146 10.39 19.82 16.32
C SER A 146 9.32 19.41 15.30
N ILE A 147 9.76 19.01 14.10
CA ILE A 147 8.93 18.30 13.09
C ILE A 147 8.25 17.10 13.72
N THR A 148 9.03 16.40 14.54
CA THR A 148 8.61 15.21 15.26
C THR A 148 7.37 15.45 16.12
N LEU A 149 7.27 16.61 16.77
CA LEU A 149 6.14 16.95 17.63
C LEU A 149 4.88 17.30 16.83
N SER A 150 5.01 18.08 15.76
CA SER A 150 3.89 18.34 14.82
C SER A 150 3.36 17.04 14.22
N CYS A 151 4.27 16.15 13.77
CA CYS A 151 3.89 14.82 13.30
C CYS A 151 3.23 13.99 14.40
N THR A 152 3.65 14.13 15.66
CA THR A 152 3.04 13.42 16.79
C THR A 152 1.59 13.88 17.00
N TYR A 153 1.34 15.18 17.07
CA TYR A 153 -0.03 15.70 17.21
C TYR A 153 -0.92 15.37 16.01
N PHE A 154 -0.38 15.44 14.78
CA PHE A 154 -1.11 15.01 13.59
C PHE A 154 -1.45 13.51 13.64
N SER A 155 -0.51 12.69 14.11
CA SER A 155 -0.75 11.25 14.31
C SER A 155 -1.83 11.00 15.36
N ILE A 156 -1.89 11.78 16.43
CA ILE A 156 -2.95 11.69 17.44
C ILE A 156 -4.31 12.03 16.84
N ILE A 157 -4.40 13.11 16.04
CA ILE A 157 -5.64 13.46 15.32
C ILE A 157 -6.08 12.28 14.45
N LEU A 158 -5.17 11.71 13.65
CA LEU A 158 -5.50 10.55 12.81
C LEU A 158 -5.95 9.34 13.63
N ILE A 159 -5.30 9.04 14.76
CA ILE A 159 -5.71 7.93 15.64
C ILE A 159 -7.16 8.12 16.13
N ILE A 160 -7.51 9.33 16.56
CA ILE A 160 -8.88 9.66 17.04
C ILE A 160 -9.89 9.44 15.90
N LEU A 161 -9.62 9.96 14.71
CA LEU A 161 -10.51 9.82 13.55
C LEU A 161 -10.66 8.35 13.12
N CYS A 162 -9.56 7.59 13.13
CA CYS A 162 -9.61 6.16 12.79
C CYS A 162 -10.35 5.35 13.84
N ALA A 163 -10.23 5.69 15.13
CA ALA A 163 -11.01 5.05 16.19
C ALA A 163 -12.52 5.29 15.99
N TYR A 164 -12.90 6.50 15.60
CA TYR A 164 -14.28 6.83 15.26
C TYR A 164 -14.78 6.05 14.03
N SER A 165 -14.01 6.04 12.94
CA SER A 165 -14.31 5.29 11.72
C SER A 165 -14.44 3.77 11.94
N LEU A 166 -13.57 3.20 12.78
CA LEU A 166 -13.69 1.82 13.24
C LEU A 166 -14.96 1.58 14.05
N GLY A 167 -15.33 2.52 14.92
CA GLY A 167 -16.59 2.48 15.67
C GLY A 167 -17.79 2.40 14.73
N LEU A 168 -17.84 3.26 13.70
CA LEU A 168 -18.90 3.22 12.67
C LEU A 168 -18.93 1.89 11.92
N SER A 169 -17.76 1.40 11.50
CA SER A 169 -17.66 0.11 10.80
C SER A 169 -18.11 -1.05 11.68
N PHE A 170 -17.77 -1.03 12.97
CA PHE A 170 -18.19 -2.04 13.94
C PHE A 170 -19.70 -2.01 14.18
N LEU A 171 -20.29 -0.82 14.33
CA LEU A 171 -21.74 -0.65 14.46
C LEU A 171 -22.50 -1.19 13.24
N LYS A 172 -21.94 -1.05 12.03
CA LYS A 172 -22.48 -1.66 10.81
C LYS A 172 -22.33 -3.18 10.82
N ILE A 173 -21.18 -3.72 11.24
CA ILE A 173 -20.94 -5.18 11.37
C ILE A 173 -21.94 -5.84 12.32
N ILE A 174 -22.30 -5.19 13.43
CA ILE A 174 -23.29 -5.73 14.38
C ILE A 174 -24.75 -5.44 14.00
N GLY A 175 -24.99 -4.72 12.90
CA GLY A 175 -26.34 -4.41 12.40
C GLY A 175 -27.07 -3.28 13.13
N TYR A 176 -26.37 -2.41 13.87
CA TYR A 176 -27.00 -1.28 14.59
C TYR A 176 -27.20 -0.04 13.70
N LEU A 177 -26.32 0.17 12.72
CA LEU A 177 -26.45 1.26 11.75
C LEU A 177 -27.09 0.72 10.47
N GLU A 178 -28.29 1.20 10.14
CA GLU A 178 -28.86 1.00 8.81
C GLU A 178 -28.06 1.77 7.75
N LEU A 179 -27.99 1.21 6.54
CA LEU A 179 -27.26 1.75 5.39
C LEU A 179 -27.71 3.17 4.96
N LYS A 180 -28.82 3.69 5.49
CA LYS A 180 -29.41 4.97 5.06
C LYS A 180 -28.84 6.21 5.76
N GLU A 181 -28.25 6.08 6.95
CA GLU A 181 -27.71 7.25 7.65
C GLU A 181 -26.28 7.57 7.19
N GLN A 182 -26.13 8.65 6.41
CA GLN A 182 -24.83 9.18 5.98
C GLN A 182 -24.11 9.88 7.14
N ILE A 183 -23.62 9.11 8.10
CA ILE A 183 -22.71 9.64 9.11
C ILE A 183 -21.36 9.93 8.45
N GLN A 184 -20.89 11.17 8.53
CA GLN A 184 -19.63 11.59 7.93
C GLN A 184 -18.44 10.91 8.61
N ASP A 185 -17.61 10.26 7.80
CA ASP A 185 -16.37 9.61 8.26
C ASP A 185 -15.15 10.38 7.74
N TYR A 186 -14.62 11.27 8.58
CA TYR A 186 -13.46 12.09 8.21
C TYR A 186 -12.17 11.28 8.00
N ALA A 187 -12.01 10.10 8.63
CA ALA A 187 -10.82 9.28 8.39
C ALA A 187 -10.86 8.70 6.97
N TYR A 188 -12.03 8.21 6.55
CA TYR A 188 -12.25 7.74 5.19
C TYR A 188 -12.18 8.89 4.18
N ASN A 189 -12.79 10.04 4.45
CA ASN A 189 -12.71 11.20 3.55
C ASN A 189 -11.26 11.67 3.37
N PHE A 190 -10.48 11.71 4.46
CA PHE A 190 -9.05 11.99 4.40
C PHE A 190 -8.29 10.97 3.54
N PHE A 191 -8.61 9.68 3.69
CA PHE A 191 -8.04 8.63 2.86
C PHE A 191 -8.35 8.82 1.37
N VAL A 192 -9.62 9.08 1.01
CA VAL A 192 -10.03 9.20 -0.40
C VAL A 192 -9.49 10.50 -1.03
N ILE A 193 -9.37 11.59 -0.26
CA ILE A 193 -8.68 12.80 -0.74
C ILE A 193 -7.23 12.50 -1.10
N ILE A 194 -6.51 11.74 -0.25
CA ILE A 194 -5.14 11.35 -0.54
C ILE A 194 -5.07 10.34 -1.68
N SER A 195 -6.08 9.47 -1.80
CA SER A 195 -6.13 8.45 -2.85
C SER A 195 -6.05 9.07 -4.24
N ARG A 196 -6.62 10.26 -4.43
CA ARG A 196 -6.58 11.02 -5.69
C ARG A 196 -5.17 11.23 -6.24
N PHE A 197 -4.15 11.29 -5.39
CA PHE A 197 -2.76 11.48 -5.79
C PHE A 197 -2.02 10.17 -6.12
N SER A 198 -2.61 9.01 -5.83
CA SER A 198 -2.01 7.69 -6.02
C SER A 198 -1.53 7.43 -7.46
N PRO A 199 -2.27 7.77 -8.54
CA PRO A 199 -1.78 7.56 -9.89
C PRO A 199 -0.44 8.26 -10.17
N PHE A 200 -0.29 9.50 -9.69
CA PHE A 200 0.97 10.23 -9.82
C PHE A 200 2.09 9.58 -8.99
N ILE A 201 1.78 9.09 -7.79
CA ILE A 201 2.77 8.41 -6.95
C ILE A 201 3.23 7.10 -7.60
N VAL A 202 2.32 6.34 -8.24
CA VAL A 202 2.67 5.12 -8.99
C VAL A 202 3.62 5.43 -10.17
N ILE A 203 3.37 6.51 -10.91
CA ILE A 203 4.31 7.00 -11.95
C ILE A 203 5.68 7.34 -11.32
N LEU A 204 5.70 8.02 -10.18
CA LEU A 204 6.96 8.37 -9.51
C LEU A 204 7.70 7.14 -8.99
N ILE A 205 7.00 6.11 -8.52
CA ILE A 205 7.60 4.83 -8.09
C ILE A 205 8.25 4.13 -9.27
N SER A 206 7.61 4.10 -10.45
CA SER A 206 8.15 3.40 -11.63
C SER A 206 9.46 4.03 -12.12
N ILE A 207 9.60 5.35 -11.99
CA ILE A 207 10.85 6.07 -12.31
C ILE A 207 11.78 6.25 -11.11
N ALA A 208 11.46 5.68 -9.94
CA ALA A 208 12.21 5.91 -8.72
C ALA A 208 13.67 5.45 -8.81
N ILE A 209 13.99 4.50 -9.68
CA ILE A 209 15.37 4.07 -9.96
C ILE A 209 16.21 5.25 -10.44
N PHE A 210 15.68 6.00 -11.42
CA PHE A 210 16.36 7.16 -11.98
C PHE A 210 16.50 8.26 -10.93
N ILE A 211 15.46 8.50 -10.14
CA ILE A 211 15.49 9.47 -9.03
C ILE A 211 16.57 9.07 -8.01
N ASN A 212 16.63 7.80 -7.62
CA ASN A 212 17.61 7.28 -6.67
C ASN A 212 19.05 7.46 -7.18
N ILE A 213 19.30 7.19 -8.47
CA ILE A 213 20.61 7.43 -9.11
C ILE A 213 20.99 8.92 -9.03
N VAL A 214 20.07 9.82 -9.39
CA VAL A 214 20.29 11.28 -9.32
C VAL A 214 20.56 11.72 -7.87
N VAL A 215 19.75 11.26 -6.91
CA VAL A 215 19.91 11.57 -5.49
C VAL A 215 21.26 11.06 -4.96
N ASN A 216 21.67 9.85 -5.33
CA ASN A 216 22.96 9.29 -4.92
C ASN A 216 24.15 10.01 -5.58
N TYR A 217 24.00 10.51 -6.80
CA TYR A 217 24.98 11.38 -7.42
C TYR A 217 25.12 12.72 -6.68
N LEU A 218 23.99 13.36 -6.35
CA LEU A 218 23.96 14.61 -5.57
C LEU A 218 24.54 14.42 -4.16
N LYS A 219 24.28 13.27 -3.52
CA LYS A 219 24.87 12.88 -2.24
C LYS A 219 26.39 12.80 -2.26
N LYS A 220 27.07 12.71 -3.40
CA LYS A 220 28.55 12.71 -3.43
C LYS A 220 29.14 14.12 -3.32
N LYS A 221 28.35 15.18 -3.44
CA LYS A 221 28.83 16.56 -3.33
C LYS A 221 29.00 16.97 -1.86
N PRO A 222 30.18 17.51 -1.45
CA PRO A 222 30.55 17.73 -0.05
C PRO A 222 29.65 18.73 0.72
N ARG A 223 29.00 19.67 0.02
CA ARG A 223 28.02 20.59 0.63
C ARG A 223 26.69 19.90 0.94
N ILE A 224 26.30 18.94 0.12
CA ILE A 224 25.03 18.20 0.23
C ILE A 224 25.19 17.01 1.19
N THR A 225 26.35 16.34 1.18
CA THR A 225 26.67 15.28 2.14
C THR A 225 26.51 15.75 3.57
N LYS A 226 26.97 16.96 3.94
CA LYS A 226 26.87 17.44 5.33
C LYS A 226 25.42 17.61 5.80
N ILE A 227 24.51 17.97 4.90
CA ILE A 227 23.06 18.15 5.17
C ILE A 227 22.36 16.78 5.24
N ILE A 228 22.66 15.88 4.31
CA ILE A 228 22.02 14.57 4.22
C ILE A 228 22.58 13.60 5.29
N SER A 229 23.91 13.54 5.47
CA SER A 229 24.56 12.57 6.36
C SER A 229 24.32 12.83 7.85
N THR A 230 24.23 14.10 8.29
CA THR A 230 24.04 14.42 9.72
C THR A 230 22.62 14.12 10.22
N LYS A 231 21.61 14.17 9.34
CA LYS A 231 20.23 13.81 9.68
C LYS A 231 19.90 12.38 9.25
N ILE A 232 20.16 11.97 8.01
CA ILE A 232 19.76 10.66 7.45
C ILE A 232 20.76 9.54 7.80
N GLY A 233 22.04 9.83 8.02
CA GLY A 233 23.03 8.83 8.44
C GLY A 233 22.72 8.18 9.79
N ASN A 234 22.01 8.91 10.67
CA ASN A 234 21.51 8.41 11.95
C ASN A 234 20.22 7.58 11.84
N PHE A 235 19.55 7.55 10.68
CA PHE A 235 18.35 6.72 10.45
C PHE A 235 18.73 5.24 10.24
N ALA A 236 19.93 4.96 9.72
CA ALA A 236 20.38 3.61 9.37
C ALA A 236 21.03 2.85 10.54
N THR A 237 21.45 3.54 11.60
CA THR A 237 22.25 2.97 12.70
C THR A 237 21.47 2.76 14.00
N TYR A 238 20.22 3.25 14.08
CA TYR A 238 19.41 3.08 15.29
C TYR A 238 18.65 1.74 15.29
N GLN A 239 19.12 0.80 16.12
CA GLN A 239 18.33 -0.37 16.51
C GLN A 239 17.55 -0.02 17.78
N PRO A 240 16.21 0.04 17.76
CA PRO A 240 15.44 0.27 18.98
C PRO A 240 15.64 -0.90 19.95
N ASP A 241 15.94 -0.55 21.20
CA ASP A 241 16.17 -1.48 22.31
C ASP A 241 15.14 -2.62 22.36
N SER A 242 15.64 -3.79 22.75
CA SER A 242 15.04 -5.13 22.69
C SER A 242 13.90 -5.38 23.68
N GLY A 243 13.38 -4.36 24.36
CA GLY A 243 12.32 -4.51 25.36
C GLY A 243 10.91 -4.68 24.75
N SER A 244 10.66 -5.71 23.93
CA SER A 244 9.26 -6.12 23.66
C SER A 244 8.79 -7.04 24.78
N ILE A 245 7.73 -6.63 25.47
CA ILE A 245 7.15 -7.38 26.61
C ILE A 245 6.44 -8.67 26.13
N LEU A 246 6.05 -8.72 24.86
CA LEU A 246 5.31 -9.84 24.25
C LEU A 246 6.22 -10.73 23.38
N ASP A 247 6.02 -12.04 23.47
CA ASP A 247 6.68 -13.03 22.62
C ASP A 247 6.28 -12.77 21.14
N PRO A 248 7.26 -12.60 20.23
CA PRO A 248 7.02 -12.49 18.79
C PRO A 248 6.10 -13.57 18.21
N ARG A 249 6.09 -14.78 18.78
CA ARG A 249 5.22 -15.88 18.35
C ARG A 249 3.75 -15.58 18.64
N LEU A 250 3.45 -15.04 19.82
CA LEU A 250 2.08 -14.64 20.19
C LEU A 250 1.58 -13.52 19.29
N ILE A 251 2.42 -12.53 18.99
CA ILE A 251 2.09 -11.44 18.06
C ILE A 251 1.78 -12.00 16.68
N LEU A 252 2.59 -12.95 16.18
CA LEU A 252 2.35 -13.60 14.90
C LEU A 252 1.01 -14.36 14.89
N ILE A 253 0.71 -15.12 15.94
CA ILE A 253 -0.58 -15.82 16.07
C ILE A 253 -1.74 -14.83 16.02
N LEU A 254 -1.67 -13.73 16.77
CA LEU A 254 -2.72 -12.70 16.76
C LEU A 254 -2.92 -12.08 15.36
N ILE A 255 -1.84 -11.83 14.62
CA ILE A 255 -1.92 -11.32 13.25
C ILE A 255 -2.54 -12.36 12.31
N LEU A 256 -2.17 -13.64 12.44
CA LEU A 256 -2.75 -14.71 11.62
C LEU A 256 -4.23 -14.90 11.95
N SER A 257 -4.63 -14.85 13.21
CA SER A 257 -6.04 -14.84 13.61
C SER A 257 -6.78 -13.64 13.01
N PHE A 258 -6.18 -12.45 13.04
CA PHE A 258 -6.76 -11.28 12.40
C PHE A 258 -6.94 -11.48 10.88
N SER A 259 -5.97 -12.10 10.20
CA SER A 259 -6.06 -12.38 8.76
C SER A 259 -7.17 -13.38 8.37
N VAL A 260 -7.58 -14.24 9.31
CA VAL A 260 -8.72 -15.17 9.19
C VAL A 260 -10.04 -14.44 9.37
N LEU A 261 -10.10 -13.46 10.29
CA LEU A 261 -11.31 -12.69 10.56
C LEU A 261 -11.70 -11.76 9.41
N LEU A 262 -10.73 -11.21 8.68
CA LEU A 262 -11.01 -10.22 7.64
C LEU A 262 -11.91 -10.74 6.50
N PRO A 263 -11.67 -11.92 5.89
CA PRO A 263 -12.57 -12.45 4.87
C PRO A 263 -13.96 -12.84 5.36
N ILE A 264 -14.16 -13.03 6.66
CA ILE A 264 -15.47 -13.36 7.25
C ILE A 264 -16.39 -12.12 7.24
N ILE A 265 -15.83 -10.92 7.40
CA ILE A 265 -16.60 -9.66 7.48
C ILE A 265 -17.62 -9.50 6.32
N PRO A 266 -17.23 -9.59 5.03
CA PRO A 266 -18.18 -9.44 3.93
C PRO A 266 -19.19 -10.58 3.80
N GLN A 267 -18.99 -11.70 4.50
CA GLN A 267 -19.91 -12.85 4.51
C GLN A 267 -20.91 -12.81 5.65
N LEU A 268 -20.76 -11.89 6.61
CA LEU A 268 -21.69 -11.78 7.73
C LEU A 268 -23.10 -11.45 7.22
N PRO A 269 -24.16 -12.10 7.75
CA PRO A 269 -25.54 -11.83 7.32
C PRO A 269 -25.99 -10.36 7.50
N THR A 270 -25.38 -9.63 8.44
CA THR A 270 -25.60 -8.20 8.63
C THR A 270 -25.06 -7.34 7.49
N ILE A 271 -24.06 -7.84 6.75
CA ILE A 271 -23.43 -7.18 5.60
C ILE A 271 -23.97 -7.75 4.29
N ASN A 272 -24.14 -9.07 4.20
CA ASN A 272 -24.57 -9.82 3.02
C ASN A 272 -25.81 -10.69 3.36
N PRO A 273 -26.99 -10.07 3.53
CA PRO A 273 -28.21 -10.77 3.97
C PRO A 273 -28.68 -11.83 2.96
N ASP A 274 -28.39 -11.62 1.68
CA ASP A 274 -28.80 -12.50 0.58
C ASP A 274 -27.80 -13.64 0.31
N ASN A 275 -26.71 -13.74 1.08
CA ASN A 275 -25.63 -14.72 0.90
C ASN A 275 -25.07 -14.78 -0.53
N ARG A 276 -24.89 -13.62 -1.17
CA ARG A 276 -24.33 -13.48 -2.52
C ARG A 276 -22.82 -13.73 -2.53
N TYR A 277 -22.27 -14.12 -3.67
CA TYR A 277 -20.81 -14.26 -3.83
C TYR A 277 -20.08 -12.94 -3.54
N VAL A 278 -19.13 -12.99 -2.61
CA VAL A 278 -18.28 -11.84 -2.29
C VAL A 278 -17.26 -11.61 -3.40
N GLY A 279 -16.59 -12.67 -3.86
CA GLY A 279 -15.61 -12.62 -4.94
C GLY A 279 -16.28 -12.53 -6.31
N VAL A 280 -15.72 -11.73 -7.23
CA VAL A 280 -16.23 -11.66 -8.62
C VAL A 280 -16.03 -13.01 -9.32
N ASP A 281 -14.86 -13.62 -9.13
CA ASP A 281 -14.47 -14.85 -9.81
C ASP A 281 -14.94 -16.12 -9.10
N THR A 282 -15.55 -16.03 -7.91
CA THR A 282 -16.03 -17.20 -7.16
C THR A 282 -16.95 -18.07 -8.02
N PHE A 283 -17.87 -17.44 -8.75
CA PHE A 283 -18.80 -18.13 -9.65
C PHE A 283 -18.08 -19.00 -10.69
N TRP A 284 -16.97 -18.52 -11.26
CA TRP A 284 -16.19 -19.27 -12.23
C TRP A 284 -15.52 -20.48 -11.60
N TYR A 285 -14.94 -20.33 -10.40
CA TYR A 285 -14.32 -21.47 -9.70
C TYR A 285 -15.34 -22.54 -9.32
N VAL A 286 -16.54 -22.15 -8.89
CA VAL A 286 -17.65 -23.09 -8.61
C VAL A 286 -17.99 -23.88 -9.87
N ASN A 287 -18.16 -23.21 -11.02
CA ASN A 287 -18.50 -23.89 -12.27
C ASN A 287 -17.37 -24.80 -12.78
N TRP A 288 -16.13 -24.32 -12.76
CA TRP A 288 -14.97 -25.09 -13.22
C TRP A 288 -14.76 -26.34 -12.36
N THR A 289 -14.85 -26.22 -11.04
CA THR A 289 -14.66 -27.36 -10.14
C THR A 289 -15.88 -28.28 -10.08
N GLY A 290 -17.09 -27.77 -10.29
CA GLY A 290 -18.30 -28.57 -10.45
C GLY A 290 -18.22 -29.49 -11.67
N SER A 291 -17.54 -29.07 -12.73
CA SER A 291 -17.27 -29.91 -13.92
C SER A 291 -16.35 -31.10 -13.66
N PHE A 292 -15.77 -31.22 -12.46
CA PHE A 292 -14.95 -32.38 -12.05
C PHE A 292 -15.77 -33.44 -11.31
N GLU A 293 -17.00 -33.12 -10.91
CA GLU A 293 -17.87 -34.06 -10.20
C GLU A 293 -18.34 -35.16 -11.15
N ASN A 294 -18.09 -36.42 -10.77
CA ASN A 294 -18.50 -37.64 -11.50
C ASN A 294 -17.71 -37.99 -12.77
N ASN A 295 -16.56 -37.36 -13.01
CA ASN A 295 -15.70 -37.69 -14.14
C ASN A 295 -14.67 -38.77 -13.78
N ASP A 296 -14.29 -39.57 -14.77
CA ASP A 296 -13.15 -40.47 -14.65
C ASP A 296 -11.84 -39.69 -14.48
N PRO A 297 -10.80 -40.25 -13.81
CA PRO A 297 -9.54 -39.55 -13.54
C PRO A 297 -8.85 -38.95 -14.78
N LEU A 298 -8.99 -39.59 -15.95
CA LEU A 298 -8.45 -39.11 -17.22
C LEU A 298 -9.23 -37.89 -17.76
N GLU A 299 -10.55 -37.90 -17.61
CA GLU A 299 -11.41 -36.79 -18.02
C GLU A 299 -11.22 -35.58 -17.09
N LEU A 300 -11.03 -35.83 -15.79
CA LEU A 300 -10.67 -34.80 -14.82
C LEU A 300 -9.33 -34.12 -15.17
N LEU A 301 -8.32 -34.88 -15.61
CA LEU A 301 -7.05 -34.31 -16.09
C LEU A 301 -7.24 -33.49 -17.36
N ASN A 302 -7.98 -34.00 -18.35
CA ASN A 302 -8.26 -33.27 -19.59
C ASN A 302 -9.04 -31.96 -19.31
N ASN A 303 -10.01 -32.02 -18.40
CA ASN A 303 -10.81 -30.85 -18.06
C ASN A 303 -9.95 -29.77 -17.38
N ALA A 304 -9.08 -30.14 -16.45
CA ALA A 304 -8.23 -29.16 -15.76
C ALA A 304 -7.12 -28.58 -16.64
N PHE A 305 -6.48 -29.40 -17.47
CA PHE A 305 -5.30 -28.99 -18.25
C PHE A 305 -5.62 -28.44 -19.64
N ASN A 306 -6.83 -28.63 -20.15
CA ASN A 306 -7.19 -28.20 -21.51
C ASN A 306 -8.50 -27.38 -21.52
N GLN A 307 -9.59 -27.93 -21.01
CA GLN A 307 -10.93 -27.33 -21.21
C GLN A 307 -11.20 -26.13 -20.29
N GLN A 308 -11.02 -26.28 -18.98
CA GLN A 308 -11.41 -25.27 -18.00
C GLN A 308 -10.36 -24.16 -17.92
N SER A 309 -10.82 -22.91 -18.04
CA SER A 309 -9.93 -21.73 -18.10
C SER A 309 -8.81 -21.89 -19.16
N HIS A 310 -9.09 -22.60 -20.26
CA HIS A 310 -8.11 -22.93 -21.31
C HIS A 310 -6.83 -23.60 -20.78
N GLY A 311 -6.87 -24.27 -19.63
CA GLY A 311 -5.68 -24.90 -19.05
C GLY A 311 -4.68 -23.94 -18.40
N ASP A 312 -5.07 -22.69 -18.09
CA ASP A 312 -4.20 -21.68 -17.48
C ASP A 312 -3.78 -21.94 -16.03
N ARG A 313 -4.56 -22.74 -15.30
CA ARG A 313 -4.44 -22.88 -13.84
C ARG A 313 -4.80 -24.26 -13.29
N PRO A 314 -4.35 -25.36 -13.93
CA PRO A 314 -4.79 -26.72 -13.60
C PRO A 314 -4.55 -27.08 -12.13
N LEU A 315 -3.37 -26.77 -11.57
CA LEU A 315 -3.07 -27.12 -10.18
C LEU A 315 -3.89 -26.30 -9.19
N SER A 316 -4.19 -25.05 -9.50
CA SER A 316 -5.07 -24.24 -8.65
C SER A 316 -6.48 -24.83 -8.60
N LEU A 317 -7.02 -25.26 -9.74
CA LEU A 317 -8.35 -25.89 -9.79
C LEU A 317 -8.39 -27.19 -8.99
N PHE A 318 -7.34 -28.01 -9.07
CA PHE A 318 -7.27 -29.22 -8.23
C PHE A 318 -7.19 -28.91 -6.75
N ILE A 319 -6.36 -27.95 -6.35
CA ILE A 319 -6.25 -27.54 -4.95
C ILE A 319 -7.61 -27.06 -4.43
N ILE A 320 -8.30 -26.21 -5.19
CA ILE A 320 -9.63 -25.68 -4.82
C ILE A 320 -10.66 -26.81 -4.74
N PHE A 321 -10.68 -27.73 -5.71
CA PHE A 321 -11.58 -28.88 -5.71
C PHE A 321 -11.32 -29.83 -4.53
N ILE A 322 -10.07 -30.14 -4.23
CA ILE A 322 -9.72 -30.99 -3.08
C ILE A 322 -10.19 -30.32 -1.78
N PHE A 323 -9.97 -29.02 -1.62
CA PHE A 323 -10.45 -28.29 -0.45
C PHE A 323 -11.98 -28.30 -0.33
N SER A 324 -12.70 -28.15 -1.44
CA SER A 324 -14.17 -28.17 -1.43
C SER A 324 -14.74 -29.55 -1.05
N LYS A 325 -13.97 -30.64 -1.23
CA LYS A 325 -14.37 -31.99 -0.82
C LYS A 325 -13.98 -32.39 0.60
N ILE A 326 -12.95 -31.76 1.17
CA ILE A 326 -12.49 -32.06 2.54
C ILE A 326 -13.32 -31.29 3.58
N LEU A 327 -13.79 -30.10 3.24
CA LEU A 327 -14.55 -29.25 4.15
C LEU A 327 -16.00 -29.76 4.31
N PRO A 328 -16.60 -29.65 5.51
CA PRO A 328 -17.96 -30.11 5.78
C PRO A 328 -19.05 -29.17 5.21
N PHE A 329 -18.68 -28.24 4.33
CA PHE A 329 -19.57 -27.24 3.75
C PHE A 329 -20.03 -27.67 2.35
N SER A 330 -21.03 -27.00 1.79
CA SER A 330 -21.35 -27.17 0.37
C SER A 330 -20.14 -26.78 -0.50
N THR A 331 -20.02 -27.35 -1.71
CA THR A 331 -18.94 -27.00 -2.65
C THR A 331 -18.87 -25.48 -2.86
N VAL A 332 -20.03 -24.84 -2.96
CA VAL A 332 -20.19 -23.40 -3.17
C VAL A 332 -19.65 -22.61 -1.98
N ASP A 333 -20.11 -22.93 -0.77
CA ASP A 333 -19.68 -22.25 0.45
C ASP A 333 -18.19 -22.47 0.70
N ALA A 334 -17.69 -23.68 0.48
CA ALA A 334 -16.27 -23.99 0.66
C ALA A 334 -15.37 -23.15 -0.25
N ILE A 335 -15.80 -22.90 -1.49
CA ILE A 335 -15.05 -22.10 -2.47
C ILE A 335 -15.14 -20.61 -2.13
N ASP A 336 -16.32 -20.08 -1.81
CA ASP A 336 -16.46 -18.66 -1.45
C ASP A 336 -15.70 -18.31 -0.15
N ASN A 337 -15.57 -19.28 0.76
CA ASN A 337 -14.78 -19.20 1.99
C ASN A 337 -13.29 -19.50 1.83
N MET A 338 -12.80 -19.81 0.61
CA MET A 338 -11.39 -20.07 0.35
C MET A 338 -10.45 -18.97 0.89
N PRO A 339 -10.83 -17.67 0.89
CA PRO A 339 -9.99 -16.63 1.45
C PRO A 339 -9.62 -16.81 2.93
N ILE A 340 -10.45 -17.48 3.73
CA ILE A 340 -10.20 -17.77 5.16
C ILE A 340 -8.93 -18.62 5.32
N ILE A 341 -8.64 -19.50 4.37
CA ILE A 341 -7.45 -20.37 4.37
C ILE A 341 -6.27 -19.67 3.72
N LEU A 342 -6.47 -19.06 2.55
CA LEU A 342 -5.37 -18.53 1.76
C LEU A 342 -4.79 -17.22 2.32
N SER A 343 -5.61 -16.37 2.96
CA SER A 343 -5.19 -15.11 3.59
C SER A 343 -4.09 -15.30 4.65
N PRO A 344 -4.26 -16.18 5.67
CA PRO A 344 -3.21 -16.44 6.65
C PRO A 344 -1.98 -17.11 6.04
N ILE A 345 -2.12 -17.98 5.04
CA ILE A 345 -0.98 -18.63 4.37
C ILE A 345 -0.14 -17.59 3.63
N LEU A 346 -0.76 -16.73 2.82
CA LEU A 346 -0.07 -15.66 2.10
C LEU A 346 0.64 -14.72 3.07
N THR A 347 -0.07 -14.30 4.12
CA THR A 347 0.48 -13.46 5.20
C THR A 347 1.70 -14.09 5.86
N LEU A 348 1.64 -15.40 6.16
CA LEU A 348 2.75 -16.15 6.76
C LEU A 348 3.94 -16.29 5.81
N VAL A 349 3.71 -16.52 4.52
CA VAL A 349 4.79 -16.57 3.54
C VAL A 349 5.49 -15.21 3.44
N ILE A 350 4.74 -14.10 3.45
CA ILE A 350 5.31 -12.75 3.44
C ILE A 350 6.12 -12.48 4.72
N TYR A 351 5.70 -12.99 5.89
CA TYR A 351 6.50 -12.95 7.13
C TYR A 351 7.88 -13.57 6.90
N PHE A 352 7.93 -14.78 6.35
CA PHE A 352 9.17 -15.51 6.10
C PHE A 352 10.03 -14.86 5.02
N LEU A 353 9.42 -14.37 3.94
CA LEU A 353 10.14 -13.61 2.91
C LEU A 353 10.76 -12.34 3.49
N THR A 354 10.02 -11.60 4.30
CA THR A 354 10.54 -10.40 4.97
C THR A 354 11.65 -10.75 5.95
N ARG A 355 11.54 -11.88 6.66
CA ARG A 355 12.57 -12.38 7.56
C ARG A 355 13.87 -12.66 6.80
N GLU A 356 13.76 -13.22 5.60
CA GLU A 356 14.90 -13.47 4.71
C GLU A 356 15.48 -12.18 4.12
N ILE A 357 14.66 -11.18 3.80
CA ILE A 357 15.09 -9.89 3.26
C ILE A 357 15.81 -9.05 4.32
N THR A 358 15.24 -8.95 5.53
CA THR A 358 15.63 -7.94 6.52
C THR A 358 16.45 -8.51 7.68
N ASN A 359 16.39 -9.82 7.93
CA ASN A 359 16.89 -10.45 9.15
C ASN A 359 16.37 -9.79 10.46
N ASN A 360 15.26 -9.05 10.42
CA ASN A 360 14.73 -8.31 11.57
C ASN A 360 13.30 -8.75 11.91
N ILE A 361 13.11 -9.29 13.12
CA ILE A 361 11.82 -9.89 13.53
C ILE A 361 10.73 -8.82 13.71
N LYS A 362 11.09 -7.62 14.20
CA LYS A 362 10.15 -6.51 14.39
C LYS A 362 9.61 -6.04 13.05
N ILE A 363 10.48 -5.92 12.04
CA ILE A 363 10.08 -5.55 10.68
C ILE A 363 9.24 -6.67 10.06
N SER A 364 9.63 -7.94 10.22
CA SER A 364 8.83 -9.07 9.75
C SER A 364 7.41 -9.06 10.32
N LEU A 365 7.25 -8.88 11.64
CA LEU A 365 5.93 -8.78 12.27
C LEU A 365 5.13 -7.58 11.74
N LEU A 366 5.77 -6.43 11.55
CA LEU A 366 5.12 -5.25 11.01
C LEU A 366 4.64 -5.45 9.56
N VAL A 367 5.48 -6.04 8.70
CA VAL A 367 5.05 -6.41 7.34
C VAL A 367 3.90 -7.40 7.39
N THR A 368 3.96 -8.38 8.28
CA THR A 368 2.92 -9.42 8.41
C THR A 368 1.58 -8.79 8.75
N PHE A 369 1.55 -7.85 9.69
CA PHE A 369 0.35 -7.08 10.01
C PHE A 369 -0.17 -6.32 8.79
N PHE A 370 0.67 -5.56 8.09
CA PHE A 370 0.22 -4.84 6.89
C PHE A 370 -0.12 -5.75 5.71
N SER A 371 0.35 -7.01 5.71
CA SER A 371 -0.01 -7.98 4.67
C SER A 371 -1.48 -8.36 4.74
N THR A 372 -2.07 -8.42 5.94
CA THR A 372 -3.49 -8.76 6.12
C THR A 372 -4.42 -7.71 5.53
N LEU A 373 -3.95 -6.47 5.40
CA LEU A 373 -4.67 -5.30 4.86
C LEU A 373 -4.06 -4.81 3.54
N SER A 374 -3.23 -5.64 2.90
CA SER A 374 -2.53 -5.29 1.66
C SER A 374 -3.46 -5.31 0.45
N TYR A 375 -3.01 -4.73 -0.66
CA TYR A 375 -3.69 -4.83 -1.95
C TYR A 375 -3.98 -6.28 -2.33
N GLN A 376 -3.01 -7.18 -2.11
CA GLN A 376 -3.14 -8.59 -2.42
C GLN A 376 -4.31 -9.23 -1.68
N VAL A 377 -4.44 -8.96 -0.37
CA VAL A 377 -5.52 -9.54 0.44
C VAL A 377 -6.87 -8.88 0.14
N LEU A 378 -6.96 -7.55 0.16
CA LEU A 378 -8.25 -6.87 -0.04
C LEU A 378 -8.81 -7.10 -1.45
N ILE A 379 -7.97 -6.98 -2.50
CA ILE A 379 -8.38 -7.27 -3.87
C ILE A 379 -8.64 -8.75 -4.07
N GLY A 380 -7.87 -9.64 -3.44
CA GLY A 380 -8.10 -11.08 -3.55
C GLY A 380 -9.44 -11.53 -3.00
N ILE A 381 -9.90 -10.91 -1.90
CA ILE A 381 -11.26 -11.11 -1.36
C ILE A 381 -12.29 -10.51 -2.34
N TYR A 382 -12.13 -9.25 -2.74
CA TYR A 382 -13.06 -8.54 -3.63
C TYR A 382 -13.29 -9.26 -4.97
N ALA A 383 -12.19 -9.68 -5.59
CA ALA A 383 -12.18 -10.24 -6.93
C ALA A 383 -12.30 -11.76 -6.95
N GLY A 384 -12.09 -12.45 -5.82
CA GLY A 384 -12.05 -13.90 -5.78
C GLY A 384 -10.83 -14.49 -6.50
N PHE A 385 -9.67 -13.81 -6.47
CA PHE A 385 -8.46 -14.21 -7.19
C PHE A 385 -7.70 -15.38 -6.54
N TYR A 386 -8.37 -16.52 -6.35
CA TYR A 386 -7.82 -17.67 -5.61
C TYR A 386 -6.60 -18.29 -6.29
N ALA A 387 -6.61 -18.46 -7.62
CA ALA A 387 -5.44 -18.94 -8.35
C ALA A 387 -4.26 -17.95 -8.27
N ASN A 388 -4.50 -16.64 -8.32
CA ASN A 388 -3.42 -15.66 -8.12
C ASN A 388 -2.88 -15.73 -6.70
N TRP A 389 -3.71 -15.91 -5.67
CA TRP A 389 -3.25 -16.09 -4.30
C TRP A 389 -2.35 -17.30 -4.13
N LEU A 390 -2.75 -18.44 -4.68
CA LEU A 390 -1.87 -19.61 -4.75
C LEU A 390 -0.57 -19.26 -5.52
N GLY A 391 -0.68 -18.58 -6.65
CA GLY A 391 0.46 -18.10 -7.41
C GLY A 391 1.43 -17.24 -6.59
N LEU A 392 0.90 -16.28 -5.82
CA LEU A 392 1.67 -15.43 -4.91
C LEU A 392 2.30 -16.24 -3.78
N ILE A 393 1.59 -17.22 -3.22
CA ILE A 393 2.13 -18.11 -2.17
C ILE A 393 3.34 -18.88 -2.73
N PHE A 394 3.18 -19.60 -3.85
CA PHE A 394 4.25 -20.37 -4.47
C PHE A 394 5.41 -19.48 -4.95
N GLY A 395 5.09 -18.35 -5.58
CA GLY A 395 6.05 -17.36 -6.05
C GLY A 395 6.88 -16.80 -4.90
N ASN A 396 6.26 -16.33 -3.83
CA ASN A 396 6.99 -15.78 -2.68
C ASN A 396 7.84 -16.86 -1.96
N ILE A 397 7.35 -18.11 -1.84
CA ILE A 397 8.17 -19.21 -1.30
C ILE A 397 9.37 -19.49 -2.21
N SER A 398 9.19 -19.43 -3.54
CA SER A 398 10.31 -19.57 -4.49
C SER A 398 11.37 -18.48 -4.27
N LEU A 399 10.96 -17.23 -4.03
CA LEU A 399 11.88 -16.12 -3.73
C LEU A 399 12.63 -16.33 -2.41
N ILE A 400 12.00 -16.90 -1.37
CA ILE A 400 12.67 -17.27 -0.12
C ILE A 400 13.83 -18.23 -0.42
N TYR A 401 13.57 -19.29 -1.18
CA TYR A 401 14.60 -20.29 -1.50
C TYR A 401 15.65 -19.76 -2.48
N LEU A 402 15.29 -18.87 -3.40
CA LEU A 402 16.23 -18.14 -4.24
C LEU A 402 17.22 -17.34 -3.38
N LEU A 403 16.71 -16.53 -2.44
CA LEU A 403 17.57 -15.73 -1.55
C LEU A 403 18.45 -16.62 -0.66
N ARG A 404 17.91 -17.71 -0.10
CA ARG A 404 18.70 -18.68 0.70
C ARG A 404 19.78 -19.37 -0.11
N TYR A 405 19.49 -19.73 -1.37
CA TYR A 405 20.47 -20.29 -2.27
C TYR A 405 21.58 -19.27 -2.56
N LEU A 406 21.25 -18.02 -2.84
CA LEU A 406 22.24 -16.99 -3.12
C LEU A 406 23.11 -16.61 -1.91
N LYS A 407 22.62 -16.82 -0.68
CA LYS A 407 23.40 -16.62 0.54
C LYS A 407 24.30 -17.81 0.91
N SER A 408 23.83 -19.04 0.68
CA SER A 408 24.48 -20.26 1.21
C SER A 408 25.04 -21.22 0.16
N TYR A 409 24.65 -21.06 -1.10
CA TYR A 409 24.95 -21.93 -2.24
C TYR A 409 24.60 -23.42 -2.05
N LYS A 410 23.73 -23.74 -1.09
CA LYS A 410 23.29 -25.13 -0.83
C LYS A 410 22.35 -25.61 -1.94
N ARG A 411 22.63 -26.80 -2.48
CA ARG A 411 21.86 -27.42 -3.58
C ARG A 411 20.39 -27.64 -3.24
N VAL A 412 20.07 -27.95 -1.98
CA VAL A 412 18.68 -28.16 -1.53
C VAL A 412 17.84 -26.90 -1.73
N HIS A 413 18.36 -25.72 -1.41
CA HIS A 413 17.62 -24.46 -1.63
C HIS A 413 17.41 -24.17 -3.12
N PHE A 414 18.43 -24.47 -3.94
CA PHE A 414 18.27 -24.34 -5.39
C PHE A 414 17.22 -25.31 -5.94
N ALA A 415 17.25 -26.59 -5.54
CA ALA A 415 16.28 -27.58 -5.97
C ALA A 415 14.84 -27.17 -5.58
N LEU A 416 14.63 -26.69 -4.36
CA LEU A 416 13.32 -26.18 -3.92
C LEU A 416 12.88 -24.95 -4.71
N PHE A 417 13.80 -24.03 -5.03
CA PHE A 417 13.50 -22.91 -5.93
C PHE A 417 13.05 -23.39 -7.31
N VAL A 418 13.79 -24.32 -7.94
CA VAL A 418 13.45 -24.88 -9.26
C VAL A 418 12.08 -25.55 -9.25
N ILE A 419 11.81 -26.38 -8.24
CA ILE A 419 10.51 -27.07 -8.11
C ILE A 419 9.39 -26.04 -8.01
N LEU A 420 9.49 -25.07 -7.09
CA LEU A 420 8.42 -24.10 -6.85
C LEU A 420 8.17 -23.17 -8.04
N ILE A 421 9.22 -22.67 -8.70
CA ILE A 421 9.04 -21.79 -9.86
C ILE A 421 8.50 -22.54 -11.09
N THR A 422 8.80 -23.83 -11.20
CA THR A 422 8.22 -24.70 -12.24
C THR A 422 6.76 -25.02 -11.92
N THR A 423 6.44 -25.35 -10.67
CA THR A 423 5.05 -25.56 -10.21
C THR A 423 4.20 -24.31 -10.45
N LEU A 424 4.78 -23.11 -10.27
CA LEU A 424 4.05 -21.85 -10.47
C LEU A 424 3.44 -21.71 -11.87
N VAL A 425 4.11 -22.23 -12.92
CA VAL A 425 3.58 -22.27 -14.31
C VAL A 425 2.21 -22.94 -14.37
N PHE A 426 2.00 -23.98 -13.57
CA PHE A 426 0.76 -24.76 -13.57
C PHE A 426 -0.26 -24.29 -12.52
N VAL A 427 0.16 -23.41 -11.60
CA VAL A 427 -0.70 -22.80 -10.60
C VAL A 427 -1.40 -21.58 -11.19
N HIS A 428 -0.63 -20.63 -11.72
CA HIS A 428 -1.17 -19.43 -12.34
C HIS A 428 -0.15 -18.81 -13.29
N VAL A 429 -0.40 -18.98 -14.57
CA VAL A 429 0.51 -18.60 -15.66
C VAL A 429 0.88 -17.10 -15.63
N TYR A 430 -0.08 -16.19 -15.42
CA TYR A 430 0.22 -14.75 -15.42
C TYR A 430 1.11 -14.32 -14.25
N THR A 431 0.90 -14.89 -13.06
CA THR A 431 1.76 -14.61 -11.89
C THR A 431 3.13 -15.23 -12.09
N TRP A 432 3.23 -16.40 -12.72
CA TRP A 432 4.50 -16.99 -13.13
C TRP A 432 5.30 -16.03 -14.02
N SER A 433 4.69 -15.47 -15.07
CA SER A 433 5.35 -14.52 -15.97
C SER A 433 5.96 -13.33 -15.22
N ILE A 434 5.21 -12.70 -14.31
CA ILE A 434 5.68 -11.57 -13.51
C ILE A 434 6.90 -11.95 -12.65
N TYR A 435 6.87 -13.12 -12.01
CA TYR A 435 7.99 -13.60 -11.21
C TYR A 435 9.22 -13.92 -12.09
N ILE A 436 9.04 -14.56 -13.24
CA ILE A 436 10.13 -14.86 -14.17
C ILE A 436 10.81 -13.58 -14.66
N ILE A 437 10.03 -12.58 -15.10
CA ILE A 437 10.60 -11.30 -15.57
C ILE A 437 11.32 -10.60 -14.42
N THR A 438 10.75 -10.61 -13.21
CA THR A 438 11.41 -10.04 -12.01
C THR A 438 12.75 -10.72 -11.74
N ILE A 439 12.78 -12.06 -11.71
CA ILE A 439 14.00 -12.83 -11.44
C ILE A 439 15.02 -12.65 -12.57
N LEU A 440 14.58 -12.52 -13.82
CA LEU A 440 15.43 -12.23 -14.96
C LEU A 440 16.12 -10.87 -14.80
N ILE A 441 15.36 -9.80 -14.57
CA ILE A 441 15.90 -8.44 -14.35
C ILE A 441 16.87 -8.44 -13.16
N PHE A 442 16.45 -9.04 -12.04
CA PHE A 442 17.28 -9.20 -10.84
C PHE A 442 18.60 -9.90 -11.14
N SER A 443 18.56 -10.99 -11.91
CA SER A 443 19.73 -11.80 -12.29
C SER A 443 20.69 -11.04 -13.20
N LEU A 444 20.15 -10.33 -14.20
CA LEU A 444 20.93 -9.52 -15.14
C LEU A 444 21.64 -8.36 -14.44
N ILE A 445 20.93 -7.64 -13.57
CA ILE A 445 21.54 -6.54 -12.79
C ILE A 445 22.57 -7.08 -11.80
N SER A 446 22.28 -8.20 -11.12
CA SER A 446 23.22 -8.86 -10.20
C SER A 446 24.53 -9.24 -10.91
N LEU A 447 24.43 -9.74 -12.14
CA LEU A 447 25.59 -10.10 -12.97
C LEU A 447 26.38 -8.86 -13.40
N LYS A 448 25.68 -7.80 -13.83
CA LYS A 448 26.31 -6.55 -14.27
C LYS A 448 27.04 -5.84 -13.13
N LEU A 449 26.43 -5.80 -11.95
CA LEU A 449 26.97 -5.17 -10.75
C LEU A 449 27.94 -6.07 -9.97
N LYS A 450 28.12 -7.33 -10.39
CA LYS A 450 29.00 -8.34 -9.75
C LYS A 450 28.68 -8.53 -8.25
N ILE A 451 27.41 -8.47 -7.88
CA ILE A 451 26.96 -8.63 -6.48
C ILE A 451 27.03 -10.09 -6.05
N VAL A 452 26.73 -11.01 -6.97
CA VAL A 452 26.73 -12.45 -6.78
C VAL A 452 27.71 -13.09 -7.79
N PRO A 453 28.39 -14.20 -7.44
CA PRO A 453 29.20 -14.95 -8.38
C PRO A 453 28.43 -15.38 -9.63
N LYS A 454 29.12 -15.48 -10.77
CA LYS A 454 28.50 -15.77 -12.07
C LYS A 454 27.78 -17.13 -12.11
N ARG A 455 28.38 -18.18 -11.53
CA ARG A 455 27.87 -19.56 -11.63
C ARG A 455 26.45 -19.73 -11.05
N PRO A 456 26.14 -19.27 -9.83
CA PRO A 456 24.77 -19.29 -9.30
C PRO A 456 23.75 -18.57 -10.19
N ILE A 457 24.12 -17.40 -10.73
CA ILE A 457 23.23 -16.63 -11.64
C ILE A 457 22.98 -17.40 -12.93
N LEU A 458 24.01 -17.99 -13.54
CA LEU A 458 23.85 -18.80 -14.75
C LEU A 458 22.91 -19.99 -14.54
N LEU A 459 22.97 -20.63 -13.37
CA LEU A 459 22.03 -21.70 -13.01
C LEU A 459 20.59 -21.19 -12.90
N ILE A 460 20.38 -20.02 -12.31
CA ILE A 460 19.06 -19.38 -12.24
C ILE A 460 18.53 -19.04 -13.65
N LEU A 461 19.37 -18.46 -14.50
CA LEU A 461 19.00 -18.15 -15.89
C LEU A 461 18.66 -19.42 -16.69
N LEU A 462 19.40 -20.51 -16.46
CA LEU A 462 19.09 -21.81 -17.06
C LEU A 462 17.75 -22.36 -16.55
N THR A 463 17.44 -22.23 -15.26
CA THR A 463 16.12 -22.57 -14.71
C THR A 463 15.00 -21.77 -15.38
N ILE A 464 15.19 -20.45 -15.54
CA ILE A 464 14.21 -19.60 -16.25
C ILE A 464 13.96 -20.13 -17.66
N GLY A 465 15.03 -20.39 -18.42
CA GLY A 465 14.94 -20.96 -19.76
C GLY A 465 14.17 -22.27 -19.79
N LEU A 466 14.46 -23.18 -18.85
CA LEU A 466 13.73 -24.45 -18.72
C LEU A 466 12.24 -24.26 -18.42
N THR A 467 11.87 -23.35 -17.51
CA THR A 467 10.45 -23.09 -17.21
C THR A 467 9.70 -22.49 -18.38
N ILE A 468 10.35 -21.63 -19.17
CA ILE A 468 9.79 -21.08 -20.41
C ILE A 468 9.59 -22.21 -21.43
N SER A 469 10.56 -23.11 -21.57
CA SER A 469 10.42 -24.27 -22.45
C SER A 469 9.26 -25.18 -22.01
N ILE A 470 9.06 -25.39 -20.71
CA ILE A 470 7.94 -26.17 -20.19
C ILE A 470 6.60 -25.51 -20.57
N ASP A 471 6.47 -24.20 -20.41
CA ASP A 471 5.25 -23.48 -20.78
C ASP A 471 4.94 -23.59 -22.28
N VAL A 472 5.94 -23.43 -23.13
CA VAL A 472 5.79 -23.58 -24.60
C VAL A 472 5.44 -25.03 -24.98
N VAL A 473 6.06 -26.03 -24.35
CA VAL A 473 5.75 -27.44 -24.62
C VAL A 473 4.32 -27.78 -24.17
N LYS A 474 3.90 -27.26 -23.01
CA LYS A 474 2.54 -27.40 -22.48
C LYS A 474 1.52 -26.85 -23.48
N ASP A 475 1.76 -25.66 -24.01
CA ASP A 475 0.93 -25.01 -25.03
C ASP A 475 0.81 -25.86 -26.31
N VAL A 476 1.96 -26.23 -26.90
CA VAL A 476 1.99 -26.97 -28.18
C VAL A 476 1.44 -28.39 -28.07
N MET A 477 1.75 -29.11 -26.99
CA MET A 477 1.38 -30.53 -26.86
C MET A 477 -0.01 -30.76 -26.28
N ILE A 478 -0.45 -29.91 -25.34
CA ILE A 478 -1.71 -30.10 -24.60
C ILE A 478 -2.82 -29.19 -25.15
N GLY A 479 -2.47 -28.15 -25.89
CA GLY A 479 -3.43 -27.14 -26.39
C GLY A 479 -3.86 -26.14 -25.31
N SER A 480 -3.12 -26.09 -24.20
CA SER A 480 -3.41 -25.22 -23.06
C SER A 480 -2.83 -23.81 -23.24
N SER A 481 -3.55 -22.79 -22.79
CA SER A 481 -3.03 -21.72 -21.93
C SER A 481 -1.51 -21.40 -21.92
N GLY A 482 -0.85 -21.08 -23.03
CA GLY A 482 0.58 -20.77 -23.03
C GLY A 482 0.83 -19.37 -22.48
N GLY A 483 1.55 -19.22 -21.35
CA GLY A 483 1.80 -17.91 -20.74
C GLY A 483 2.56 -16.95 -21.61
N VAL A 484 3.59 -17.46 -22.28
CA VAL A 484 4.33 -16.65 -23.26
C VAL A 484 3.43 -16.23 -24.42
N GLN A 485 2.58 -17.13 -24.91
CA GLN A 485 1.69 -16.83 -26.04
C GLN A 485 0.62 -15.80 -25.65
N GLU A 486 -0.01 -15.97 -24.49
CA GLU A 486 -0.98 -15.02 -23.95
C GLU A 486 -0.34 -13.67 -23.64
N ASP A 487 0.86 -13.63 -23.06
CA ASP A 487 1.58 -12.37 -22.85
C ASP A 487 1.93 -11.67 -24.16
N ILE A 488 2.24 -12.41 -25.24
CA ILE A 488 2.44 -11.84 -26.58
C ILE A 488 1.14 -11.30 -27.15
N LYS A 489 0.02 -12.04 -27.04
CA LYS A 489 -1.31 -11.56 -27.47
C LYS A 489 -1.69 -10.29 -26.73
N LEU A 490 -1.57 -10.30 -25.39
CA LEU A 490 -1.84 -9.14 -24.54
C LEU A 490 -0.93 -7.97 -24.87
N THR A 491 0.35 -8.21 -25.17
CA THR A 491 1.28 -7.14 -25.59
C THR A 491 0.83 -6.52 -26.91
N ASN A 492 0.44 -7.34 -27.90
CA ASN A 492 0.00 -6.83 -29.20
C ASN A 492 -1.34 -6.08 -29.13
N GLU A 493 -2.25 -6.50 -28.25
CA GLU A 493 -3.58 -5.90 -28.10
C GLU A 493 -3.58 -4.66 -27.18
N PHE A 494 -2.82 -4.72 -26.09
CA PHE A 494 -2.93 -3.78 -24.98
C PHE A 494 -1.67 -2.98 -24.70
N ILE A 495 -0.55 -3.23 -25.39
CA ILE A 495 0.67 -2.42 -25.28
C ILE A 495 0.88 -1.64 -26.58
N GLY A 496 0.95 -0.30 -26.47
CA GLY A 496 1.13 0.54 -27.65
C GLY A 496 1.43 1.99 -27.30
N VAL A 497 2.05 2.70 -28.24
CA VAL A 497 2.37 4.13 -28.11
C VAL A 497 1.10 4.97 -27.92
N ASN A 498 -0.03 4.50 -28.45
CA ASN A 498 -1.34 5.14 -28.26
C ASN A 498 -1.72 5.26 -26.77
N ASN A 499 -1.28 4.31 -25.94
CA ASN A 499 -1.53 4.34 -24.50
C ASN A 499 -0.77 5.46 -23.78
N LEU A 500 0.29 6.04 -24.37
CA LEU A 500 0.94 7.23 -23.80
C LEU A 500 0.01 8.45 -23.81
N PHE A 501 -0.83 8.59 -24.85
CA PHE A 501 -1.77 9.70 -24.96
C PHE A 501 -2.96 9.57 -24.00
N ILE A 502 -3.32 8.34 -23.64
CA ILE A 502 -4.35 8.04 -22.63
C ILE A 502 -3.75 7.56 -21.30
N LEU A 503 -2.47 7.84 -21.06
CA LEU A 503 -1.70 7.36 -19.91
C LEU A 503 -2.44 7.65 -18.60
N LEU A 504 -2.82 8.92 -18.42
CA LEU A 504 -3.51 9.36 -17.21
C LEU A 504 -4.83 8.59 -17.06
N LYS A 505 -5.63 8.48 -18.12
CA LYS A 505 -6.89 7.73 -18.06
C LYS A 505 -6.66 6.28 -17.63
N ASN A 506 -5.73 5.56 -18.26
CA ASN A 506 -5.45 4.17 -17.94
C ASN A 506 -4.98 3.98 -16.49
N ILE A 507 -4.12 4.87 -15.98
CA ILE A 507 -3.64 4.76 -14.60
C ILE A 507 -4.69 5.20 -13.57
N TYR A 508 -5.55 6.16 -13.91
CA TYR A 508 -6.72 6.51 -13.10
C TYR A 508 -7.68 5.32 -13.00
N GLU A 509 -7.98 4.69 -14.13
CA GLU A 509 -8.81 3.47 -14.18
C GLU A 509 -8.17 2.34 -13.36
N SER A 510 -6.87 2.09 -13.53
CA SER A 510 -6.16 1.03 -12.81
C SER A 510 -6.13 1.25 -11.29
N VAL A 511 -5.83 2.47 -10.86
CA VAL A 511 -5.52 2.77 -9.46
C VAL A 511 -6.76 3.14 -8.65
N LEU A 512 -7.69 3.91 -9.23
CA LEU A 512 -8.83 4.48 -8.49
C LEU A 512 -10.17 3.83 -8.80
N ILE A 513 -10.34 3.16 -9.95
CA ILE A 513 -11.63 2.60 -10.35
C ILE A 513 -11.61 1.08 -10.26
N SER A 514 -10.58 0.44 -10.79
CA SER A 514 -10.49 -1.02 -10.81
C SER A 514 -10.42 -1.59 -9.39
N HIS A 515 -11.01 -2.77 -9.21
CA HIS A 515 -10.96 -3.54 -7.95
C HIS A 515 -11.33 -2.70 -6.71
N GLY A 516 -12.37 -1.86 -6.83
CA GLY A 516 -12.85 -1.03 -5.73
C GLY A 516 -11.90 0.11 -5.33
N GLY A 517 -11.00 0.54 -6.22
CA GLY A 517 -10.05 1.63 -5.94
C GLY A 517 -9.02 1.31 -4.86
N ILE A 518 -8.83 0.02 -4.53
CA ILE A 518 -7.98 -0.44 -3.42
C ILE A 518 -6.50 -0.05 -3.63
N PHE A 519 -6.03 -0.03 -4.89
CA PHE A 519 -4.69 0.48 -5.22
C PHE A 519 -4.51 1.96 -4.91
N GLY A 520 -5.60 2.72 -4.77
CA GLY A 520 -5.63 4.13 -4.41
C GLY A 520 -5.13 4.43 -2.99
N ASN A 521 -4.50 3.50 -2.28
CA ASN A 521 -3.91 3.81 -0.98
C ASN A 521 -2.64 4.66 -1.10
N GLY A 522 -2.83 5.95 -1.34
CA GLY A 522 -1.77 6.91 -1.63
C GLY A 522 -0.77 7.06 -0.50
N LEU A 523 -1.16 6.79 0.75
CA LEU A 523 -0.24 6.82 1.89
C LEU A 523 0.75 5.66 1.88
N VAL A 524 0.29 4.43 1.58
CA VAL A 524 1.18 3.28 1.41
C VAL A 524 2.15 3.55 0.27
N LEU A 525 1.63 3.98 -0.88
CA LEU A 525 2.46 4.31 -2.05
C LEU A 525 3.45 5.45 -1.77
N LEU A 526 3.05 6.49 -1.04
CA LEU A 526 3.93 7.60 -0.70
C LEU A 526 5.10 7.14 0.16
N VAL A 527 4.85 6.31 1.17
CA VAL A 527 5.91 5.75 2.02
C VAL A 527 6.80 4.77 1.23
N VAL A 528 6.23 4.00 0.28
CA VAL A 528 7.02 3.19 -0.66
C VAL A 528 7.87 4.06 -1.57
N LEU A 529 7.38 5.20 -2.06
CA LEU A 529 8.17 6.14 -2.86
C LEU A 529 9.36 6.66 -2.03
N LEU A 530 9.15 7.01 -0.76
CA LEU A 530 10.22 7.39 0.15
C LEU A 530 11.23 6.25 0.38
N PHE A 531 10.75 5.00 0.51
CA PHE A 531 11.62 3.81 0.52
C PHE A 531 12.52 3.77 -0.71
N SER A 532 11.91 3.88 -1.90
CA SER A 532 12.60 3.76 -3.18
C SER A 532 13.65 4.84 -3.40
N ILE A 533 13.37 6.09 -3.01
CA ILE A 533 14.29 7.21 -3.20
C ILE A 533 15.42 7.22 -2.17
N PHE A 534 15.12 6.94 -0.89
CA PHE A 534 16.06 7.20 0.19
C PHE A 534 16.74 5.97 0.77
N TYR A 535 16.11 4.79 0.71
CA TYR A 535 16.59 3.58 1.39
C TYR A 535 17.18 2.52 0.47
N LEU A 536 16.70 2.41 -0.77
CA LEU A 536 17.19 1.39 -1.71
C LEU A 536 18.70 1.53 -1.96
N ASN A 537 19.43 0.44 -1.69
CA ASN A 537 20.85 0.32 -1.98
C ASN A 537 21.10 -0.79 -3.01
N LEU A 538 21.49 -0.39 -4.22
CA LEU A 538 21.78 -1.30 -5.34
C LEU A 538 22.85 -2.37 -5.04
N ARG A 539 23.63 -2.23 -3.96
CA ARG A 539 24.66 -3.20 -3.57
C ARG A 539 24.13 -4.33 -2.69
N LYS A 540 22.91 -4.22 -2.17
CA LYS A 540 22.30 -5.25 -1.31
C LYS A 540 21.35 -6.10 -2.14
N LEU A 541 21.50 -7.42 -2.04
CA LEU A 541 20.67 -8.39 -2.75
C LEU A 541 19.16 -8.18 -2.53
N PRO A 542 18.65 -7.97 -1.29
CA PRO A 542 17.22 -7.83 -1.07
C PRO A 542 16.64 -6.52 -1.64
N ASP A 543 17.41 -5.43 -1.57
CA ASP A 543 17.02 -4.13 -2.13
C ASP A 543 16.95 -4.21 -3.67
N LEU A 544 17.89 -4.95 -4.29
CA LEU A 544 17.88 -5.19 -5.73
C LEU A 544 16.67 -6.02 -6.17
N LEU A 545 16.23 -6.98 -5.37
CA LEU A 545 15.00 -7.74 -5.65
C LEU A 545 13.77 -6.82 -5.66
N MET A 546 13.62 -5.94 -4.65
CA MET A 546 12.52 -4.96 -4.60
C MET A 546 12.58 -3.98 -5.77
N LEU A 547 13.77 -3.53 -6.14
CA LEU A 547 13.97 -2.69 -7.32
C LEU A 547 13.53 -3.39 -8.61
N SER A 548 13.78 -4.70 -8.72
CA SER A 548 13.42 -5.49 -9.90
C SER A 548 11.89 -5.54 -10.06
N PHE A 549 11.15 -5.71 -8.96
CA PHE A 549 9.69 -5.56 -8.97
C PHE A 549 9.24 -4.18 -9.43
N PHE A 550 9.81 -3.10 -8.88
CA PHE A 550 9.42 -1.74 -9.30
C PHE A 550 9.76 -1.43 -10.75
N SER A 551 10.84 -2.02 -11.29
CA SER A 551 11.19 -1.84 -12.69
C SER A 551 10.15 -2.42 -13.66
N LEU A 552 9.38 -3.43 -13.21
CA LEU A 552 8.27 -3.96 -14.01
C LEU A 552 7.19 -2.94 -14.28
N LEU A 553 7.05 -1.91 -13.43
CA LEU A 553 6.02 -0.89 -13.60
C LEU A 553 6.27 0.01 -14.81
N ILE A 554 7.49 0.09 -15.32
CA ILE A 554 7.84 1.02 -16.40
C ILE A 554 7.02 0.72 -17.67
N VAL A 555 7.05 -0.52 -18.16
CA VAL A 555 6.37 -0.85 -19.44
C VAL A 555 4.83 -0.77 -19.30
N PRO A 556 4.18 -1.42 -18.32
CA PRO A 556 2.73 -1.38 -18.15
C PRO A 556 2.19 0.03 -17.90
N ILE A 557 2.86 0.85 -17.09
CA ILE A 557 2.38 2.20 -16.82
C ILE A 557 2.44 3.03 -18.09
N PHE A 558 3.60 3.09 -18.76
CA PHE A 558 3.77 4.02 -19.87
C PHE A 558 3.13 3.52 -21.17
N LEU A 559 3.10 2.21 -21.40
CA LEU A 559 2.66 1.65 -22.68
C LEU A 559 1.46 0.71 -22.56
N GLY A 560 1.10 0.27 -21.36
CA GLY A 560 0.04 -0.71 -21.14
C GLY A 560 -1.35 -0.10 -20.96
N TYR A 561 -2.36 -0.88 -21.33
CA TYR A 561 -3.75 -0.67 -20.96
C TYR A 561 -3.98 -0.99 -19.47
N TRP A 562 -5.08 -0.50 -18.90
CA TRP A 562 -5.34 -0.60 -17.46
C TRP A 562 -5.34 -2.06 -16.96
N ASN A 563 -5.84 -3.00 -17.75
CA ASN A 563 -5.83 -4.44 -17.42
C ASN A 563 -4.44 -4.98 -17.09
N ILE A 564 -3.42 -4.61 -17.89
CA ILE A 564 -2.04 -5.07 -17.67
C ILE A 564 -1.45 -4.35 -16.45
N GLN A 565 -1.72 -3.05 -16.30
CA GLN A 565 -1.23 -2.26 -15.17
C GLN A 565 -1.67 -2.86 -13.83
N VAL A 566 -2.96 -3.22 -13.71
CA VAL A 566 -3.51 -3.84 -12.51
C VAL A 566 -2.83 -5.17 -12.19
N ARG A 567 -2.63 -6.04 -13.19
CA ARG A 567 -1.97 -7.34 -12.99
C ARG A 567 -0.57 -7.17 -12.41
N VAL A 568 0.23 -6.25 -12.96
CA VAL A 568 1.58 -6.00 -12.46
C VAL A 568 1.57 -5.34 -11.09
N LEU A 569 0.66 -4.39 -10.83
CA LEU A 569 0.50 -3.76 -9.52
C LEU A 569 0.12 -4.77 -8.43
N TYR A 570 -0.73 -5.74 -8.76
CA TYR A 570 -1.20 -6.75 -7.82
C TYR A 570 -0.08 -7.67 -7.31
N ASP A 571 0.85 -8.04 -8.18
CA ASP A 571 1.91 -9.00 -7.85
C ASP A 571 3.10 -8.39 -7.09
N ILE A 572 3.20 -7.05 -7.03
CA ILE A 572 4.25 -6.36 -6.27
C ILE A 572 3.92 -6.38 -4.77
N PRO A 573 4.81 -6.90 -3.91
CA PRO A 573 4.57 -6.97 -2.47
C PRO A 573 4.83 -5.62 -1.76
N PHE A 574 4.05 -4.59 -2.08
CA PHE A 574 4.21 -3.20 -1.59
C PHE A 574 4.27 -3.07 -0.05
N GLN A 575 3.64 -4.00 0.67
CA GLN A 575 3.66 -4.08 2.14
C GLN A 575 5.08 -4.24 2.72
N ILE A 576 6.01 -4.90 2.00
CA ILE A 576 7.41 -5.08 2.42
C ILE A 576 8.15 -3.72 2.48
N PRO A 577 8.32 -3.00 1.36
CA PRO A 577 9.00 -1.69 1.36
C PRO A 577 8.27 -0.65 2.21
N PHE A 578 6.93 -0.71 2.26
CA PHE A 578 6.11 0.16 3.12
C PHE A 578 6.49 0.03 4.60
N ALA A 579 6.45 -1.18 5.15
CA ALA A 579 6.73 -1.40 6.57
C ALA A 579 8.20 -1.15 6.92
N ILE A 580 9.14 -1.48 6.02
CA ILE A 580 10.56 -1.18 6.20
C ILE A 580 10.76 0.34 6.33
N ALA A 581 10.23 1.13 5.40
CA ALA A 581 10.33 2.58 5.47
C ALA A 581 9.62 3.16 6.69
N LEU A 582 8.42 2.68 7.02
CA LEU A 582 7.70 3.12 8.21
C LEU A 582 8.50 2.84 9.48
N TYR A 583 9.08 1.65 9.60
CA TYR A 583 9.92 1.27 10.74
C TYR A 583 11.12 2.22 10.90
N TYR A 584 11.80 2.56 9.81
CA TYR A 584 12.91 3.51 9.85
C TYR A 584 12.45 4.94 10.16
N LEU A 585 11.32 5.39 9.61
CA LEU A 585 10.73 6.69 9.89
C LEU A 585 10.38 6.83 11.38
N VAL A 586 9.71 5.81 11.95
CA VAL A 586 9.35 5.76 13.38
C VAL A 586 10.61 5.73 14.26
N SER A 587 11.59 4.92 13.90
CA SER A 587 12.85 4.79 14.65
C SER A 587 13.63 6.10 14.70
N ALA A 588 13.69 6.81 13.58
CA ALA A 588 14.45 8.04 13.50
C ALA A 588 13.73 9.26 14.09
N THR A 589 12.40 9.30 14.00
CA THR A 589 11.60 10.34 14.67
C THR A 589 11.37 10.04 16.15
N ARG A 590 11.63 8.80 16.58
CA ARG A 590 11.24 8.23 17.88
C ARG A 590 9.77 8.45 18.20
N ASN A 591 8.91 8.48 17.18
CA ASN A 591 7.49 8.77 17.31
C ASN A 591 6.65 7.50 17.15
N THR A 592 6.27 6.89 18.27
CA THR A 592 5.41 5.69 18.24
C THR A 592 3.96 6.00 17.88
N TYR A 593 3.49 7.25 18.07
CA TYR A 593 2.14 7.64 17.62
C TYR A 593 2.02 7.58 16.10
N LEU A 594 3.10 7.87 15.36
CA LEU A 594 3.13 7.72 13.90
C LEU A 594 2.86 6.27 13.50
N LEU A 595 3.51 5.30 14.17
CA LEU A 595 3.27 3.87 13.93
C LEU A 595 1.80 3.51 14.17
N TRP A 596 1.25 3.93 15.31
CA TRP A 596 -0.15 3.69 15.67
C TRP A 596 -1.13 4.35 14.71
N ALA A 597 -0.84 5.55 14.21
CA ALA A 597 -1.67 6.21 13.23
C ALA A 597 -1.75 5.41 11.93
N PHE A 598 -0.61 4.91 11.42
CA PHE A 598 -0.63 4.03 10.24
C PHE A 598 -1.33 2.70 10.50
N ILE A 599 -1.11 2.07 11.66
CA ILE A 599 -1.81 0.83 12.02
C ILE A 599 -3.32 1.06 12.05
N MET A 600 -3.79 2.07 12.79
CA MET A 600 -5.22 2.39 12.93
C MET A 600 -5.84 2.77 11.60
N LEU A 601 -5.14 3.58 10.79
CA LEU A 601 -5.65 4.03 9.51
C LEU A 601 -5.82 2.87 8.53
N GLN A 602 -4.81 2.01 8.37
CA GLN A 602 -4.90 0.85 7.48
C GLN A 602 -5.98 -0.13 7.95
N THR A 603 -6.13 -0.36 9.25
CA THR A 603 -7.20 -1.20 9.80
C THR A 603 -8.58 -0.59 9.54
N SER A 604 -8.73 0.71 9.78
CA SER A 604 -9.98 1.44 9.58
C SER A 604 -10.43 1.39 8.12
N ILE A 605 -9.52 1.69 7.20
CA ILE A 605 -9.81 1.65 5.76
C ILE A 605 -10.11 0.21 5.33
N GLY A 606 -9.27 -0.77 5.70
CA GLY A 606 -9.46 -2.16 5.28
C GLY A 606 -10.77 -2.76 5.77
N ILE A 607 -11.14 -2.54 7.03
CA ILE A 607 -12.43 -3.01 7.57
C ILE A 607 -13.60 -2.29 6.87
N ARG A 608 -13.52 -0.98 6.69
CA ARG A 608 -14.56 -0.22 5.97
C ARG A 608 -14.73 -0.69 4.52
N THR A 609 -13.62 -0.96 3.84
CA THR A 609 -13.60 -1.53 2.48
C THR A 609 -14.32 -2.88 2.46
N LEU A 610 -14.01 -3.79 3.39
CA LEU A 610 -14.66 -5.11 3.49
C LEU A 610 -16.17 -5.01 3.78
N VAL A 611 -16.57 -4.08 4.63
CA VAL A 611 -17.98 -3.80 4.95
C VAL A 611 -18.76 -3.26 3.73
N ASN A 612 -18.08 -2.78 2.69
CA ASN A 612 -18.67 -2.29 1.45
C ASN A 612 -18.50 -3.25 0.26
N PHE A 613 -18.11 -4.51 0.47
CA PHE A 613 -18.01 -5.51 -0.62
C PHE A 613 -19.35 -6.14 -1.01
N TYR A 614 -20.42 -5.88 -0.25
CA TYR A 614 -21.76 -6.33 -0.60
C TYR A 614 -22.35 -5.53 -1.77
N LEU A 615 -22.84 -6.20 -2.81
CA LEU A 615 -23.51 -5.57 -3.94
C LEU A 615 -25.01 -5.45 -3.66
N ILE A 616 -25.52 -4.23 -3.52
CA ILE A 616 -26.95 -3.94 -3.47
C ILE A 616 -27.43 -3.80 -4.92
N GLU A 617 -28.29 -4.70 -5.39
CA GLU A 617 -29.03 -4.47 -6.65
C GLU A 617 -30.06 -3.37 -6.40
N SER A 618 -29.91 -2.26 -7.13
CA SER A 618 -30.83 -1.11 -7.12
C SER A 618 -31.99 -1.31 -8.08
#